data_AF-A0A2M7RP46-F1
#
_entry.id   AF-A0A2M7RP46-F1
#
_cell.length_a   1.000
_cell.length_b   1.000
_cell.length_c   1.000
_cell.angle_alpha   90.00
_cell.angle_beta   90.00
_cell.angle_gamma   90.00
#
_symmetry.space_group_name_H-M   'P 1'
#
loop_
_entity.id
_entity.type
_entity.pdbx_description
1 polymer ?
#
loop_
_entity_poly.entity_id
_entity_poly.type
_entity_poly.pdbx_seq_one_letter_code
_entity_poly.pdbx_strand_id
1 'polypeptide(L)'
;MWSRSGQNLVAEWLILNNSTRFWVVRRRSVRLTGNDRTSLAFELFKNAPGALLAVLALFASRGLNLSKVESRPNKDALGKYVFLVDVEAHQKDPSL
;
A
#
# COMPACT_ATOMS: atom_id res chain seq x y z
N MET A 1 -15.86 -8.52 -25.18
CA MET A 1 -17.09 -7.92 -25.71
C MET A 1 -17.37 -6.62 -24.96
N TRP A 2 -16.75 -5.53 -25.42
CA TRP A 2 -17.15 -4.13 -25.23
C TRP A 2 -16.76 -3.46 -26.55
N SER A 3 -17.74 -3.15 -27.38
CA SER A 3 -17.54 -2.46 -28.66
C SER A 3 -17.48 -0.96 -28.41
N ARG A 4 -16.40 -0.29 -28.80
CA ARG A 4 -16.33 1.17 -28.83
C ARG A 4 -16.93 1.65 -30.14
N SER A 5 -18.15 2.16 -30.09
CA SER A 5 -18.78 2.90 -31.18
C SER A 5 -18.12 4.27 -31.33
N GLY A 6 -17.61 4.56 -32.54
CA GLY A 6 -17.65 5.89 -33.15
C GLY A 6 -16.74 7.02 -32.63
N GLN A 7 -15.69 6.76 -31.83
CA GLN A 7 -14.74 7.81 -31.47
C GLN A 7 -13.47 7.74 -32.32
N ASN A 8 -13.27 8.76 -33.16
CA ASN A 8 -12.01 8.99 -33.86
C ASN A 8 -10.99 9.59 -32.87
N LEU A 9 -9.82 8.96 -32.76
CA LEU A 9 -8.69 9.50 -32.01
C LEU A 9 -8.18 10.76 -32.75
N VAL A 10 -8.27 11.93 -32.10
CA VAL A 10 -7.87 13.23 -32.67
C VAL A 10 -6.45 13.66 -32.28
N ALA A 11 -5.85 13.00 -31.30
CA ALA A 11 -4.44 13.15 -30.91
C ALA A 11 -3.97 11.94 -30.10
N GLU A 12 -2.71 11.55 -30.26
CA GLU A 12 -2.04 10.57 -29.44
C GLU A 12 -0.95 11.28 -28.62
N TRP A 13 -1.11 11.29 -27.30
CA TRP A 13 -0.11 11.84 -26.38
C TRP A 13 0.61 10.68 -25.70
N LEU A 14 1.92 10.56 -25.91
CA LEU A 14 2.76 9.60 -25.21
C LEU A 14 3.00 10.07 -23.77
N ILE A 15 2.22 9.53 -22.84
CA ILE A 15 2.52 9.67 -21.41
C ILE A 15 3.52 8.57 -21.04
N LEU A 16 4.80 8.93 -21.00
CA LEU A 16 5.84 8.05 -20.49
C LEU A 16 5.62 7.84 -18.97
N ASN A 17 5.83 6.62 -18.49
CA ASN A 17 5.75 6.22 -17.07
C ASN A 17 4.36 6.22 -16.42
N ASN A 18 3.27 6.12 -17.19
CA ASN A 18 1.95 5.83 -16.62
C ASN A 18 1.83 4.33 -16.28
N SER A 19 1.69 4.02 -15.00
CA SER A 19 1.48 2.64 -14.55
C SER A 19 0.39 2.59 -13.47
N THR A 20 -0.43 1.55 -13.54
CA THR A 20 -1.47 1.28 -12.54
C THR A 20 -1.16 -0.04 -11.85
N ARG A 21 -1.00 0.01 -10.52
CA ARG A 21 -0.79 -1.19 -9.69
C ARG A 21 -2.14 -1.72 -9.22
N PHE A 22 -2.38 -3.02 -9.44
CA PHE A 22 -3.57 -3.73 -8.97
C PHE A 22 -3.20 -4.76 -7.90
N TRP A 23 -4.13 -5.01 -6.97
CA TRP A 23 -4.06 -6.15 -6.04
C TRP A 23 -5.03 -7.23 -6.49
N VAL A 24 -4.56 -8.48 -6.51
CA VAL A 24 -5.41 -9.66 -6.67
C VAL A 24 -5.68 -10.24 -5.29
N VAL A 25 -6.93 -10.13 -4.82
CA VAL A 25 -7.30 -10.51 -3.44
C VAL A 25 -7.95 -11.89 -3.42
N ARG A 26 -7.53 -12.73 -2.47
CA ARG A 26 -8.10 -14.06 -2.22
C ARG A 26 -8.11 -14.37 -0.72
N ARG A 27 -8.97 -15.29 -0.29
CA ARG A 27 -9.09 -15.68 1.13
C ARG A 27 -7.93 -16.52 1.69
N ARG A 28 -7.22 -17.27 0.84
CA ARG A 28 -6.15 -18.20 1.28
C ARG A 28 -4.76 -17.59 1.13
N SER A 29 -3.86 -17.88 2.08
CA SER A 29 -2.46 -17.45 2.01
C SER A 29 -1.72 -18.02 0.79
N VAL A 30 -0.76 -17.27 0.26
CA VAL A 30 0.20 -17.74 -0.75
C VAL A 30 1.42 -18.38 -0.09
N ARG A 31 2.19 -19.16 -0.87
CA ARG A 31 3.51 -19.64 -0.45
C ARG A 31 4.52 -18.50 -0.57
N LEU A 32 5.61 -18.58 0.20
CA LEU A 32 6.76 -17.67 0.06
C LEU A 32 7.33 -17.77 -1.36
N THR A 33 7.66 -16.61 -1.94
CA THR A 33 8.22 -16.50 -3.29
C THR A 33 9.66 -15.98 -3.30
N GLY A 34 10.13 -15.40 -2.18
CA GLY A 34 11.45 -14.77 -2.09
C GLY A 34 11.47 -13.33 -2.60
N ASN A 35 10.38 -12.85 -3.21
CA ASN A 35 10.14 -11.45 -3.53
C ASN A 35 8.73 -11.08 -3.09
N ASP A 36 8.54 -11.13 -1.77
CA ASP A 36 7.24 -11.01 -1.14
C ASP A 36 7.03 -9.60 -0.59
N ARG A 37 5.79 -9.11 -0.68
CA ARG A 37 5.35 -7.89 0.00
C ARG A 37 4.18 -8.20 0.91
N THR A 38 4.18 -7.57 2.08
CA THR A 38 3.09 -7.65 3.04
C THR A 38 2.44 -6.28 3.18
N SER A 39 1.14 -6.21 2.88
CA SER A 39 0.34 -5.00 3.07
C SER A 39 -0.32 -5.04 4.45
N LEU A 40 -0.15 -3.98 5.24
CA LEU A 40 -0.71 -3.79 6.58
C LEU A 40 -1.64 -2.58 6.60
N ALA A 41 -2.68 -2.67 7.42
CA ALA A 41 -3.55 -1.55 7.75
C ALA A 41 -3.62 -1.42 9.28
N PHE A 42 -3.33 -0.24 9.82
CA PHE A 42 -3.40 -0.01 11.25
C PHE A 42 -3.84 1.41 11.59
N GLU A 43 -4.36 1.58 12.80
CA GLU A 43 -4.60 2.89 13.40
C GLU A 43 -3.57 3.16 14.48
N LEU A 44 -3.30 4.44 14.73
CA LEU A 44 -2.50 4.84 15.88
C LEU A 44 -3.42 4.95 17.10
N PHE A 45 -2.95 4.50 18.27
CA PHE A 45 -3.68 4.65 19.53
C PHE A 45 -4.10 6.10 19.80
N LYS A 46 -3.24 7.06 19.43
CA LYS A 46 -3.50 8.49 19.51
C LYS A 46 -2.90 9.20 18.30
N ASN A 47 -3.65 10.12 17.71
CA ASN A 47 -3.10 11.05 16.74
C ASN A 47 -2.33 12.15 17.49
N ALA A 48 -1.02 11.99 17.58
CA ALA A 48 -0.11 12.92 18.26
C ALA A 48 1.17 13.12 17.44
N PRO A 49 1.85 14.26 17.60
CA PRO A 49 3.16 14.49 16.96
C PRO A 49 4.12 13.33 17.25
N GLY A 50 4.78 12.82 16.20
CA GLY A 50 5.73 11.72 16.29
C GLY A 50 5.13 10.32 16.42
N ALA A 51 3.80 10.16 16.55
CA ALA A 51 3.19 8.83 16.72
C ALA A 51 3.43 7.90 15.52
N LEU A 52 3.35 8.41 14.29
CA LEU A 52 3.69 7.63 13.10
C LEU A 52 5.19 7.33 13.02
N LEU A 53 6.04 8.29 13.38
CA LEU A 53 7.50 8.11 13.39
C LEU A 53 7.91 6.96 14.31
N ALA A 54 7.29 6.84 15.49
CA ALA A 54 7.54 5.73 16.41
C ALA A 54 7.26 4.37 15.77
N VAL A 55 6.18 4.25 14.98
CA VAL A 55 5.86 3.02 14.23
C VAL A 55 6.84 2.79 13.09
N LEU A 56 7.18 3.81 12.31
CA LEU A 56 8.14 3.69 11.21
C LEU A 56 9.55 3.31 11.71
N ALA A 57 9.94 3.80 12.89
CA ALA A 57 11.20 3.44 13.53
C ALA A 57 11.28 1.94 13.87
N LEU A 58 10.15 1.28 14.16
CA LEU A 58 10.12 -0.17 14.38
C LEU A 58 10.53 -0.94 13.11
N PHE A 59 10.00 -0.57 11.95
CA PHE A 59 10.39 -1.18 10.67
C PHE A 59 11.86 -0.91 10.34
N ALA A 60 12.28 0.36 10.48
CA ALA A 60 13.67 0.76 10.22
C ALA A 60 14.67 0.03 11.13
N SER A 61 14.37 -0.12 12.42
CA SER A 61 15.23 -0.83 13.39
C SER A 61 15.44 -2.31 13.07
N ARG A 62 14.55 -2.90 12.26
CA ARG A 62 14.61 -4.29 11.81
C ARG A 62 15.15 -4.42 10.38
N GLY A 63 15.59 -3.33 9.76
CA GLY A 63 16.10 -3.31 8.39
C GLY A 63 15.02 -3.56 7.32
N LEU A 64 13.74 -3.36 7.66
CA LEU A 64 12.62 -3.60 6.75
C LEU A 64 12.39 -2.41 5.83
N ASN A 65 12.38 -2.65 4.52
CA ASN A 65 12.04 -1.63 3.53
C ASN A 65 10.52 -1.45 3.40
N LEU A 66 10.09 -0.19 3.27
CA LEU A 66 8.69 0.17 3.03
C LEU A 66 8.53 0.71 1.61
N SER A 67 7.69 0.05 0.81
CA SER A 67 7.41 0.45 -0.57
C SER A 67 6.16 1.34 -0.70
N LYS A 68 5.36 1.46 0.37
CA LYS A 68 4.20 2.35 0.46
C LYS A 68 3.97 2.76 1.90
N VAL A 69 3.67 4.04 2.13
CA VAL A 69 3.10 4.56 3.38
C VAL A 69 2.03 5.60 3.00
N GLU A 70 0.77 5.33 3.32
CA GLU A 70 -0.35 6.20 2.97
C GLU A 70 -1.29 6.35 4.17
N SER A 71 -1.62 7.59 4.53
CA SER A 71 -2.69 7.88 5.50
C SER A 71 -4.03 8.04 4.79
N ARG A 72 -5.08 7.43 5.33
CA ARG A 72 -6.47 7.64 4.92
C ARG A 72 -7.28 8.13 6.12
N PRO A 73 -8.11 9.18 5.99
CA PRO A 73 -9.00 9.57 7.06
C PRO A 73 -9.98 8.42 7.36
N ASN A 74 -10.13 8.07 8.63
CA ASN A 74 -11.19 7.17 9.05
C ASN A 74 -12.52 7.97 9.07
N LYS A 75 -13.58 7.39 8.51
CA LYS A 75 -14.92 7.99 8.45
C LYS A 75 -15.60 8.05 9.82
N ASP A 76 -15.16 7.25 10.78
CA ASP A 76 -15.83 7.09 12.07
C ASP A 76 -15.57 8.24 13.05
N ALA A 77 -14.48 9.01 12.88
CA ALA A 77 -14.19 10.18 13.72
C ALA A 77 -13.19 11.15 13.08
N LEU A 78 -13.38 12.45 13.32
CA LEU A 78 -12.42 13.50 12.94
C LEU A 78 -11.05 13.26 13.59
N GLY A 79 -9.99 13.37 12.79
CA GLY A 79 -8.62 13.24 13.26
C GLY A 79 -8.13 11.81 13.48
N LYS A 80 -8.93 10.78 13.16
CA LYS A 80 -8.47 9.39 13.09
C LYS A 80 -8.02 9.04 11.68
N TYR A 81 -6.95 8.25 11.60
CA TYR A 81 -6.36 7.81 10.35
C TYR A 81 -6.12 6.31 10.39
N VAL A 82 -6.41 5.66 9.26
CA VAL A 82 -5.89 4.34 8.94
C VAL A 82 -4.64 4.55 8.09
N PHE A 83 -3.54 3.94 8.50
CA PHE A 83 -2.31 3.90 7.73
C PHE A 83 -2.25 2.60 6.94
N LEU A 84 -2.06 2.71 5.63
CA LEU A 84 -1.83 1.61 4.72
C LEU A 84 -0.34 1.56 4.38
N VAL A 85 0.32 0.45 4.70
CA VAL A 85 1.76 0.28 4.52
C VAL A 85 2.05 -1.00 3.74
N ASP A 86 2.96 -0.93 2.77
CA ASP A 86 3.51 -2.12 2.11
C ASP A 86 4.96 -2.33 2.56
N VAL A 87 5.22 -3.45 3.23
CA VAL A 87 6.56 -3.88 3.67
C VAL A 87 7.13 -4.88 2.66
N GLU A 88 8.39 -4.71 2.26
CA GLU A 88 9.10 -5.66 1.40
C GLU A 88 9.65 -6.85 2.21
N ALA A 89 8.71 -7.62 2.77
CA ALA A 89 8.95 -8.86 3.47
C ALA A 89 7.70 -9.76 3.40
N HIS A 90 7.88 -11.07 3.56
CA HIS A 90 6.76 -12.00 3.66
C HIS A 90 6.15 -11.96 5.07
N GLN A 91 4.84 -12.21 5.22
CA GLN A 91 4.13 -12.27 6.52
C GLN A 91 4.65 -13.32 7.53
N LYS A 92 5.62 -14.15 7.12
CA LYS A 92 6.25 -15.20 7.95
C LYS A 92 7.75 -14.94 8.15
N ASP A 93 8.25 -13.82 7.63
CA ASP A 93 9.60 -13.39 7.88
C ASP A 93 9.74 -13.08 9.39
N PRO A 94 10.70 -13.66 10.11
CA PRO A 94 10.89 -13.40 11.54
C PRO A 94 11.22 -11.94 11.87
N SER A 95 11.68 -11.17 10.90
CA SER A 95 11.96 -9.73 11.07
C SER A 95 10.71 -8.85 10.96
N LEU A 96 9.59 -9.35 10.43
CA LEU A 96 8.31 -8.63 10.37
C LEU A 96 7.52 -8.76 11.67
#